data_AF-A0A6A7C3U9-F1
#
_entry.id   AF-A0A6A7C3U9-F1
#
_cell.length_a   1.000
_cell.length_b   1.000
_cell.length_c   1.000
_cell.angle_alpha   90.00
_cell.angle_beta   90.00
_cell.angle_gamma   90.00
#
_symmetry.space_group_name_H-M   'P 1'
#
loop_
_entity.id
_entity.type
_entity.pdbx_description
1 polymer ?
#
loop_
_entity_poly.entity_id
_entity_poly.type
_entity_poly.pdbx_seq_one_letter_code
_entity_poly.pdbx_strand_id
1 'polypeptide(L)'
;MDTYTHYPLHVDANKAVSASDAAIAEHVEAVNRTHRQIQALETPMPMPPPPVHVNPKRSVQIKKLKDTGNTSFKKGAYAEALKMYDLAIRMATERPHWEPSNLFREELCQLHNNRAQAYMSQQMWPEAMIDADVSIECKRVGNAKGWWRKAKCLQNMGRLEEAVECTNTGLEYESSSQNADKAGLAELTTLVREINAAMQSRPST
;
A
#
# COMPACT_ATOMS: atom_id res chain seq x y z
N MET A 1 -40.61 -7.62 -21.08
CA MET A 1 -39.79 -6.64 -20.35
C MET A 1 -38.37 -7.17 -20.40
N ASP A 2 -37.45 -6.39 -20.96
CA ASP A 2 -36.04 -6.77 -20.94
C ASP A 2 -35.53 -6.69 -19.50
N THR A 3 -34.72 -7.67 -19.10
CA THR A 3 -34.20 -7.81 -17.73
C THR A 3 -32.90 -7.02 -17.49
N TYR A 4 -32.47 -6.22 -18.47
CA TYR A 4 -31.20 -5.50 -18.44
C TYR A 4 -31.27 -4.15 -19.16
N THR A 5 -30.32 -3.27 -18.86
CA THR A 5 -30.14 -1.97 -19.51
C THR A 5 -29.15 -2.08 -20.67
N HIS A 6 -29.55 -1.64 -21.86
CA HIS A 6 -28.67 -1.63 -23.04
C HIS A 6 -27.78 -0.38 -23.06
N TYR A 7 -26.47 -0.57 -23.23
CA TYR A 7 -25.49 0.52 -23.39
C TYR A 7 -24.88 0.50 -24.80
N PRO A 8 -24.79 1.66 -25.49
CA PRO A 8 -24.13 1.73 -26.79
C PRO A 8 -22.60 1.68 -26.62
N LEU A 9 -22.01 0.53 -26.98
CA LEU A 9 -20.56 0.30 -26.93
C LEU A 9 -19.98 0.22 -28.36
N HIS A 10 -18.75 0.69 -28.52
CA HIS A 10 -17.98 0.54 -29.76
C HIS A 10 -16.67 -0.20 -29.49
N VAL A 11 -16.32 -1.14 -30.35
CA VAL A 11 -15.08 -1.92 -30.27
C VAL A 11 -14.20 -1.57 -31.46
N ASP A 12 -12.97 -1.15 -31.19
CA ASP A 12 -12.01 -0.77 -32.23
C ASP A 12 -11.26 -1.98 -32.82
N ALA A 13 -10.40 -1.73 -33.81
CA ALA A 13 -9.57 -2.77 -34.45
C ALA A 13 -8.57 -3.45 -33.48
N ASN A 14 -8.23 -2.77 -32.37
CA ASN A 14 -7.36 -3.30 -31.32
C ASN A 14 -8.15 -4.07 -30.24
N LYS A 15 -9.46 -4.27 -30.43
CA LYS A 15 -10.38 -4.91 -29.49
C LYS A 15 -10.57 -4.12 -28.19
N ALA A 16 -10.28 -2.82 -28.20
CA ALA A 16 -10.60 -1.93 -27.09
C ALA A 16 -12.06 -1.51 -27.17
N VAL A 17 -12.74 -1.57 -26.03
CA VAL A 17 -14.13 -1.12 -25.86
C VAL A 17 -14.14 0.37 -25.53
N SER A 18 -15.10 1.09 -26.08
CA SER A 18 -15.37 2.51 -25.81
C SER A 18 -16.86 2.73 -25.61
N ALA A 19 -17.21 3.71 -24.79
CA ALA A 19 -18.58 4.11 -24.52
C ALA A 19 -18.67 5.64 -24.48
N SER A 20 -19.81 6.18 -24.94
CA SER A 20 -20.10 7.61 -24.84
C SER A 20 -20.62 8.01 -23.46
N ASP A 21 -21.17 7.06 -22.71
CA ASP A 21 -21.73 7.30 -21.39
C ASP A 21 -20.63 7.30 -20.32
N ALA A 22 -20.48 8.44 -19.63
CA ALA A 22 -19.51 8.61 -18.55
C ALA A 22 -19.80 7.71 -17.34
N ALA A 23 -21.04 7.29 -17.12
CA ALA A 23 -21.42 6.44 -15.99
C ALA A 23 -20.76 5.05 -16.05
N ILE A 24 -20.43 4.57 -17.25
CA ILE A 24 -19.79 3.25 -17.45
C ILE A 24 -18.32 3.34 -17.84
N ALA A 25 -17.74 4.54 -17.91
CA ALA A 25 -16.37 4.74 -18.38
C ALA A 25 -15.33 3.93 -17.55
N GLU A 26 -15.49 3.87 -16.23
CA GLU A 26 -14.62 3.09 -15.35
C GLU A 26 -14.71 1.59 -15.63
N HIS A 27 -15.93 1.08 -15.86
CA HIS A 27 -16.17 -0.32 -16.18
C HIS A 27 -15.57 -0.69 -17.54
N VAL A 28 -15.70 0.19 -18.53
CA VAL A 28 -15.10 0.02 -19.86
C VAL A 28 -13.57 -0.03 -19.75
N GLU A 29 -12.96 0.87 -18.98
CA GLU A 29 -11.51 0.83 -18.75
C GLU A 29 -11.07 -0.42 -17.98
N ALA A 30 -11.87 -0.89 -17.02
CA ALA A 30 -11.61 -2.15 -16.33
C ALA A 30 -11.60 -3.35 -17.29
N VAL A 31 -12.57 -3.42 -18.21
CA VAL A 31 -12.63 -4.45 -19.26
C VAL A 31 -11.39 -4.38 -20.15
N ASN A 32 -11.02 -3.18 -20.63
CA ASN A 32 -9.84 -2.99 -21.48
C ASN A 32 -8.54 -3.37 -20.75
N ARG A 33 -8.42 -3.04 -19.47
CA ARG A 33 -7.27 -3.42 -18.62
C ARG A 33 -7.20 -4.94 -18.45
N THR A 34 -8.31 -5.60 -18.14
CA THR A 34 -8.35 -7.07 -18.02
C THR A 34 -8.05 -7.75 -19.37
N HIS A 35 -8.57 -7.22 -20.47
CA HIS A 35 -8.28 -7.76 -21.81
C HIS A 35 -6.77 -7.74 -22.10
N ARG A 36 -6.10 -6.60 -21.87
CA ARG A 36 -4.64 -6.47 -22.01
C ARG A 36 -3.88 -7.44 -21.10
N GLN A 37 -4.34 -7.64 -19.86
CA GLN A 37 -3.71 -8.59 -18.93
C GLN A 37 -3.85 -10.04 -19.41
N ILE A 38 -5.02 -10.44 -19.93
CA ILE A 38 -5.25 -11.80 -20.46
C ILE A 38 -4.43 -12.03 -21.73
N GLN A 39 -4.35 -11.05 -22.64
CA GLN A 39 -3.52 -11.15 -23.83
C GLN A 39 -2.02 -11.29 -23.51
N ALA A 40 -1.57 -10.69 -22.41
CA ALA A 40 -0.19 -10.79 -21.95
C ALA A 40 0.14 -12.12 -21.24
N LEU A 41 -0.84 -13.01 -21.02
CA LEU A 41 -0.59 -14.32 -20.44
C LEU A 41 0.15 -15.22 -21.43
N GLU A 42 1.30 -15.72 -21.01
CA GLU A 42 2.06 -16.76 -21.72
C GLU A 42 1.49 -18.17 -21.38
N THR A 43 0.17 -18.34 -21.48
CA THR A 43 -0.52 -19.60 -21.18
C THR A 43 -1.11 -20.26 -22.43
N PRO A 44 -1.14 -21.61 -22.53
CA PRO A 44 -1.70 -22.30 -23.70
C PRO A 44 -3.17 -21.98 -23.99
N MET A 45 -3.91 -21.59 -22.95
CA MET A 45 -5.30 -21.14 -23.05
C MET A 45 -5.40 -19.68 -22.57
N PRO A 46 -6.18 -18.81 -23.24
CA PRO A 46 -6.35 -17.40 -22.88
C PRO A 46 -7.34 -17.24 -21.73
N MET A 47 -7.09 -17.94 -20.63
CA MET A 47 -7.93 -17.96 -19.44
C MET A 47 -7.06 -17.75 -18.21
N PRO A 48 -7.52 -16.95 -17.22
CA PRO A 48 -6.79 -16.74 -15.99
C PRO A 48 -6.42 -18.09 -15.33
N PRO A 49 -5.14 -18.31 -14.98
CA PRO A 49 -4.76 -19.50 -14.24
C PRO A 49 -5.37 -19.49 -12.83
N PRO A 50 -5.49 -20.66 -12.18
CA PRO A 50 -5.85 -20.73 -10.77
C PRO A 50 -4.92 -19.84 -9.92
N PRO A 51 -5.44 -19.14 -8.89
CA PRO A 51 -4.65 -18.19 -8.09
C PRO A 51 -3.38 -18.78 -7.45
N VAL A 52 -3.31 -20.10 -7.30
CA VAL A 52 -2.22 -20.80 -6.61
C VAL A 52 -0.89 -20.68 -7.36
N HIS A 53 -0.92 -20.61 -8.69
CA HIS A 53 0.28 -20.59 -9.53
C HIS A 53 0.62 -19.17 -9.98
N VAL A 54 1.33 -18.44 -9.14
CA VAL A 54 1.80 -17.08 -9.45
C VAL A 54 3.09 -17.13 -10.25
N ASN A 55 3.16 -16.40 -11.36
CA ASN A 55 4.43 -16.18 -12.06
C ASN A 55 5.36 -15.29 -11.20
N PRO A 56 6.53 -15.79 -10.75
CA PRO A 56 7.38 -15.05 -9.81
C PRO A 56 8.05 -13.82 -10.44
N LYS A 57 8.07 -13.69 -11.78
CA LYS A 57 8.76 -12.62 -12.51
C LYS A 57 8.39 -11.23 -12.00
N ARG A 58 7.10 -10.99 -11.76
CA ARG A 58 6.61 -9.71 -11.24
C ARG A 58 7.11 -9.45 -9.82
N SER A 59 6.98 -10.43 -8.92
CA SER A 59 7.47 -10.32 -7.53
C SER A 59 8.97 -10.05 -7.47
N VAL A 60 9.76 -10.71 -8.34
CA VAL A 60 11.22 -10.51 -8.42
C VAL A 60 11.57 -9.09 -8.87
N GLN A 61 10.86 -8.56 -9.87
CA GLN A 61 11.06 -7.20 -10.36
C GLN A 61 10.65 -6.15 -9.30
N ILE A 62 9.51 -6.34 -8.62
CA ILE A 62 9.08 -5.49 -7.49
C ILE A 62 10.14 -5.50 -6.39
N LYS A 63 10.64 -6.68 -6.02
CA LYS A 63 11.72 -6.82 -5.03
C LYS A 63 12.99 -6.10 -5.46
N LYS A 64 13.39 -6.20 -6.73
CA LYS A 64 14.57 -5.49 -7.26
C LYS A 64 14.42 -3.97 -7.16
N LEU A 65 13.24 -3.43 -7.52
CA LEU A 65 12.95 -2.01 -7.38
C LEU A 65 12.98 -1.57 -5.90
N LYS A 66 12.36 -2.34 -5.01
CA LYS A 66 12.41 -2.12 -3.56
C LYS A 66 13.85 -2.10 -3.04
N ASP A 67 14.66 -3.09 -3.40
CA ASP A 67 16.05 -3.21 -2.94
C ASP A 67 16.94 -2.07 -3.49
N THR A 68 16.66 -1.62 -4.71
CA THR A 68 17.28 -0.41 -5.29
C THR A 68 16.91 0.83 -4.49
N GLY A 69 15.62 1.01 -4.18
CA GLY A 69 15.14 2.09 -3.31
C GLY A 69 15.77 2.06 -1.92
N ASN A 70 15.88 0.88 -1.30
CA ASN A 70 16.54 0.70 -0.01
C ASN A 70 18.02 1.08 -0.07
N THR A 71 18.70 0.80 -1.18
CA THR A 71 20.10 1.16 -1.39
C THR A 71 20.25 2.68 -1.50
N SER A 72 19.39 3.36 -2.25
CA SER A 72 19.37 4.82 -2.32
C SER A 72 19.05 5.45 -0.96
N PHE A 73 18.08 4.90 -0.23
CA PHE A 73 17.71 5.35 1.12
C PHE A 73 18.90 5.29 2.08
N LYS A 74 19.66 4.18 2.09
CA LYS A 74 20.85 4.02 2.93
C LYS A 74 21.97 5.02 2.60
N LYS A 75 21.99 5.55 1.37
CA LYS A 75 22.93 6.59 0.94
C LYS A 75 22.45 8.02 1.27
N GLY A 76 21.28 8.17 1.89
CA GLY A 76 20.64 9.48 2.10
C GLY A 76 19.99 10.08 0.85
N ALA A 77 19.97 9.36 -0.27
CA ALA A 77 19.35 9.77 -1.53
C ALA A 77 17.84 9.48 -1.48
N TYR A 78 17.11 10.25 -0.66
CA TYR A 78 15.69 9.99 -0.36
C TYR A 78 14.78 10.22 -1.56
N ALA A 79 15.03 11.24 -2.38
CA ALA A 79 14.23 11.53 -3.58
C ALA A 79 14.32 10.38 -4.61
N GLU A 80 15.49 9.80 -4.79
CA GLU A 80 15.72 8.63 -5.63
C GLU A 80 15.06 7.39 -5.04
N ALA A 81 15.14 7.21 -3.72
CA ALA A 81 14.45 6.11 -3.04
C ALA A 81 12.93 6.17 -3.25
N LEU A 82 12.32 7.36 -3.11
CA LEU A 82 10.91 7.59 -3.36
C LEU A 82 10.51 7.21 -4.80
N LYS A 83 11.30 7.61 -5.80
CA LYS A 83 11.07 7.23 -7.21
C LYS A 83 11.06 5.71 -7.38
N MET A 84 12.00 5.00 -6.77
CA MET A 84 12.07 3.54 -6.88
C MET A 84 10.91 2.84 -6.17
N TYR A 85 10.51 3.32 -4.99
CA TYR A 85 9.33 2.78 -4.29
C TYR A 85 8.04 3.06 -5.06
N ASP A 86 7.89 4.25 -5.67
CA ASP A 86 6.72 4.58 -6.47
C ASP A 86 6.59 3.67 -7.70
N LEU A 87 7.69 3.42 -8.41
CA LEU A 87 7.71 2.45 -9.51
C LEU A 87 7.33 1.04 -9.05
N ALA A 88 7.85 0.61 -7.89
CA ALA A 88 7.52 -0.69 -7.32
C ALA A 88 6.02 -0.79 -6.94
N ILE A 89 5.43 0.27 -6.39
CA ILE A 89 4.01 0.33 -6.02
C ILE A 89 3.15 0.28 -7.27
N ARG A 90 3.42 1.09 -8.30
CA ARG A 90 2.71 1.04 -9.58
C ARG A 90 2.69 -0.37 -10.15
N MET A 91 3.86 -1.01 -10.17
CA MET A 91 4.01 -2.37 -10.67
C MET A 91 3.25 -3.41 -9.84
N ALA A 92 3.16 -3.23 -8.51
CA ALA A 92 2.36 -4.06 -7.63
C ALA A 92 0.85 -3.85 -7.85
N THR A 93 0.39 -2.61 -8.06
CA THR A 93 -1.02 -2.27 -8.35
C THR A 93 -1.50 -2.75 -9.71
N GLU A 94 -0.59 -3.02 -10.63
CA GLU A 94 -0.90 -3.60 -11.95
C GLU A 94 -0.96 -5.14 -11.93
N ARG A 95 -0.83 -5.77 -10.77
CA ARG A 95 -1.02 -7.22 -10.63
C ARG A 95 -2.39 -7.64 -11.16
N PRO A 96 -2.49 -8.74 -11.91
CA PRO A 96 -3.78 -9.29 -12.28
C PRO A 96 -4.62 -9.65 -11.06
N HIS A 97 -5.92 -9.38 -11.13
CA HIS A 97 -6.86 -9.55 -10.02
C HIS A 97 -7.10 -11.02 -9.63
N TRP A 98 -6.75 -11.97 -10.51
CA TRP A 98 -6.81 -13.40 -10.22
C TRP A 98 -5.60 -13.93 -9.43
N GLU A 99 -4.56 -13.12 -9.24
CA GLU A 99 -3.45 -13.49 -8.36
C GLU A 99 -3.86 -13.38 -6.87
N PRO A 100 -3.19 -14.09 -5.95
CA PRO A 100 -3.52 -14.07 -4.54
C PRO A 100 -3.47 -12.66 -3.94
N SER A 101 -4.58 -12.22 -3.38
CA SER A 101 -4.69 -10.91 -2.73
C SER A 101 -3.73 -10.75 -1.55
N ASN A 102 -3.39 -11.84 -0.86
CA ASN A 102 -2.40 -11.81 0.24
C ASN A 102 -1.00 -11.43 -0.24
N LEU A 103 -0.55 -11.98 -1.38
CA LEU A 103 0.76 -11.62 -1.96
C LEU A 103 0.81 -10.14 -2.30
N PHE A 104 -0.24 -9.63 -2.94
CA PHE A 104 -0.39 -8.22 -3.26
C PHE A 104 -0.33 -7.33 -2.01
N ARG A 105 -1.12 -7.66 -0.98
CA ARG A 105 -1.16 -6.91 0.29
C ARG A 105 0.18 -6.91 1.02
N GLU A 106 0.89 -8.04 1.03
CA GLU A 106 2.20 -8.13 1.68
C GLU A 106 3.26 -7.27 1.00
N GLU A 107 3.29 -7.29 -0.35
CA GLU A 107 4.22 -6.46 -1.12
C GLU A 107 3.92 -4.97 -0.92
N LEU A 108 2.66 -4.56 -1.07
CA LEU A 108 2.26 -3.16 -0.86
C LEU A 108 2.53 -2.69 0.56
N CYS A 109 2.22 -3.50 1.58
CA CYS A 109 2.51 -3.17 2.97
C CYS A 109 3.98 -2.77 3.15
N GLN A 110 4.91 -3.57 2.63
CA GLN A 110 6.35 -3.30 2.74
C GLN A 110 6.78 -2.05 1.96
N LEU A 111 6.25 -1.87 0.75
CA LEU A 111 6.61 -0.75 -0.11
C LEU A 111 6.14 0.59 0.47
N HIS A 112 4.88 0.68 0.91
CA HIS A 112 4.35 1.86 1.57
C HIS A 112 5.07 2.16 2.88
N ASN A 113 5.41 1.13 3.66
CA ASN A 113 6.24 1.29 4.85
C ASN A 113 7.60 1.94 4.56
N ASN A 114 8.28 1.49 3.52
CA ASN A 114 9.59 2.03 3.14
C ASN A 114 9.48 3.43 2.53
N ARG A 115 8.41 3.71 1.78
CA ARG A 115 8.15 5.03 1.21
C ARG A 115 7.76 6.05 2.29
N ALA A 116 6.92 5.66 3.26
CA ALA A 116 6.64 6.44 4.46
C ALA A 116 7.92 6.83 5.20
N GLN A 117 8.84 5.87 5.39
CA GLN A 117 10.13 6.15 6.03
C GLN A 117 10.96 7.20 5.27
N ALA A 118 10.97 7.14 3.92
CA ALA A 118 11.68 8.11 3.08
C ALA A 118 11.04 9.50 3.12
N TYR A 119 9.72 9.60 3.25
CA TYR A 119 9.04 10.87 3.49
C TYR A 119 9.34 11.43 4.90
N MET A 120 9.32 10.58 5.93
CA MET A 120 9.70 10.99 7.30
C MET A 120 11.14 11.52 7.37
N SER A 121 12.07 10.89 6.66
CA SER A 121 13.47 11.36 6.59
C SER A 121 13.62 12.75 5.94
N GLN A 122 12.62 13.19 5.18
CA GLN A 122 12.52 14.53 4.60
C GLN A 122 11.54 15.43 5.36
N GLN A 123 11.03 14.99 6.52
CA GLN A 123 10.03 15.69 7.34
C GLN A 123 8.71 15.99 6.59
N MET A 124 8.41 15.22 5.55
CA MET A 124 7.14 15.26 4.82
C MET A 124 6.09 14.44 5.57
N TRP A 125 5.65 14.96 6.72
CA TRP A 125 4.80 14.24 7.66
C TRP A 125 3.42 13.85 7.13
N PRO A 126 2.70 14.70 6.36
CA PRO A 126 1.39 14.32 5.81
C PRO A 126 1.48 13.14 4.84
N GLU A 127 2.41 13.20 3.88
CA GLU A 127 2.63 12.15 2.88
C GLU A 127 3.10 10.85 3.53
N ALA A 128 4.00 10.95 4.51
CA ALA A 128 4.43 9.81 5.31
C ALA A 128 3.28 9.15 6.08
N MET A 129 2.38 9.95 6.66
CA MET A 129 1.22 9.44 7.38
C MET A 129 0.29 8.68 6.44
N ILE A 130 -0.02 9.23 5.26
CA ILE A 130 -0.88 8.59 4.26
C ILE A 130 -0.28 7.23 3.85
N ASP A 131 1.03 7.17 3.59
CA ASP A 131 1.67 5.90 3.25
C ASP A 131 1.67 4.90 4.42
N ALA A 132 1.91 5.36 5.64
CA ALA A 132 1.85 4.50 6.82
C ALA A 132 0.44 3.95 7.03
N ASP A 133 -0.60 4.75 6.79
CA ASP A 133 -2.00 4.35 6.88
C ASP A 133 -2.36 3.30 5.82
N VAL A 134 -1.98 3.53 4.56
CA VAL A 134 -2.16 2.55 3.49
C VAL A 134 -1.44 1.23 3.80
N SER A 135 -0.24 1.29 4.39
CA SER A 135 0.48 0.09 4.83
C SER A 135 -0.27 -0.70 5.91
N ILE A 136 -0.87 -0.02 6.88
CA ILE A 136 -1.69 -0.62 7.93
C ILE A 136 -2.94 -1.27 7.33
N GLU A 137 -3.62 -0.61 6.40
CA GLU A 137 -4.79 -1.18 5.71
C GLU A 137 -4.45 -2.40 4.85
N CYS A 138 -3.23 -2.45 4.31
CA CYS A 138 -2.72 -3.65 3.63
C CYS A 138 -2.52 -4.82 4.62
N LYS A 139 -1.93 -4.54 5.80
CA LYS A 139 -1.63 -5.54 6.83
C LYS A 139 -1.66 -4.90 8.22
N ARG A 140 -2.71 -5.21 8.99
CA ARG A 140 -2.92 -4.67 10.36
C ARG A 140 -2.12 -5.38 11.44
N VAL A 141 -1.93 -6.70 11.31
CA VAL A 141 -1.24 -7.57 12.28
C VAL A 141 0.15 -7.94 11.78
N GLY A 142 1.16 -7.85 12.64
CA GLY A 142 2.57 -8.09 12.27
C GLY A 142 3.14 -6.94 11.44
N ASN A 143 2.73 -5.72 11.72
CA ASN A 143 3.11 -4.47 11.07
C ASN A 143 3.33 -3.33 12.08
N ALA A 144 4.02 -3.60 13.20
CA ALA A 144 4.35 -2.60 14.21
C ALA A 144 4.99 -1.32 13.62
N LYS A 145 5.80 -1.47 12.55
CA LYS A 145 6.44 -0.34 11.86
C LYS A 145 5.43 0.61 11.20
N GLY A 146 4.35 0.10 10.60
CA GLY A 146 3.31 0.93 10.00
C GLY A 146 2.62 1.78 11.07
N TRP A 147 2.19 1.14 12.15
CA TRP A 147 1.59 1.80 13.32
C TRP A 147 2.51 2.86 13.92
N TRP A 148 3.79 2.52 14.14
CA TRP A 148 4.76 3.44 14.72
C TRP A 148 4.98 4.66 13.83
N ARG A 149 5.11 4.47 12.50
CA ARG A 149 5.31 5.58 11.57
C ARG A 149 4.10 6.51 11.51
N LYS A 150 2.88 5.97 11.45
CA LYS A 150 1.65 6.78 11.45
C LYS A 150 1.56 7.63 12.72
N ALA A 151 1.76 7.01 13.88
CA ALA A 151 1.75 7.69 15.18
C ALA A 151 2.87 8.75 15.28
N LYS A 152 4.09 8.45 14.81
CA LYS A 152 5.19 9.42 14.81
C LYS A 152 4.91 10.62 13.91
N CYS A 153 4.29 10.41 12.76
CA CYS A 153 3.86 11.51 11.88
C CYS A 153 2.79 12.37 12.56
N LEU A 154 1.75 11.75 13.15
CA LEU A 154 0.71 12.45 13.91
C LEU A 154 1.29 13.29 15.06
N GLN A 155 2.26 12.73 15.80
CA GLN A 155 3.00 13.43 16.84
C GLN A 155 3.70 14.69 16.31
N ASN A 156 4.45 14.56 15.20
CA ASN A 156 5.18 15.69 14.59
C ASN A 156 4.25 16.76 13.99
N MET A 157 3.01 16.39 13.64
CA MET A 157 1.98 17.34 13.22
C MET A 157 1.18 17.92 14.39
N GLY A 158 1.51 17.59 15.65
CA GLY A 158 0.84 18.10 16.84
C GLY A 158 -0.55 17.50 17.11
N ARG A 159 -0.93 16.45 16.37
CA ARG A 159 -2.19 15.68 16.52
C ARG A 159 -2.00 14.58 17.56
N LEU A 160 -1.76 14.97 18.80
CA LEU A 160 -1.28 14.08 19.85
C LEU A 160 -2.33 13.05 20.27
N GLU A 161 -3.60 13.45 20.38
CA GLU A 161 -4.71 12.57 20.75
C GLU A 161 -4.84 11.40 19.77
N GLU A 162 -4.82 11.71 18.46
CA GLU A 162 -4.85 10.71 17.40
C GLU A 162 -3.60 9.84 17.37
N ALA A 163 -2.44 10.39 17.74
CA ALA A 163 -1.20 9.62 17.85
C ALA A 163 -1.27 8.60 18.99
N VAL A 164 -1.88 8.94 20.13
CA VAL A 164 -2.12 8.02 21.25
C VAL A 164 -3.07 6.91 20.81
N GLU A 165 -4.21 7.26 20.22
CA GLU A 165 -5.19 6.28 19.73
C GLU A 165 -4.55 5.31 18.73
N CYS A 166 -3.85 5.85 17.72
CA CYS A 166 -3.13 5.05 16.73
C CYS A 166 -2.13 4.08 17.37
N THR A 167 -1.40 4.52 18.40
CA THR A 167 -0.39 3.69 19.06
C THR A 167 -1.05 2.58 19.89
N ASN A 168 -2.12 2.89 20.61
CA ASN A 168 -2.88 1.92 21.39
C ASN A 168 -3.51 0.85 20.50
N THR A 169 -4.17 1.25 19.42
CA THR A 169 -4.72 0.30 18.43
C THR A 169 -3.63 -0.58 17.83
N GLY A 170 -2.45 -0.01 17.52
CA GLY A 170 -1.31 -0.80 17.05
C GLY A 170 -0.84 -1.84 18.07
N LEU A 171 -0.78 -1.49 19.36
CA LEU A 171 -0.42 -2.42 20.43
C LEU A 171 -1.43 -3.57 20.56
N GLU A 172 -2.73 -3.30 20.42
CA GLU A 172 -3.79 -4.32 20.44
C GLU A 172 -3.64 -5.34 19.30
N TYR A 173 -3.41 -4.87 18.08
CA TYR A 173 -3.20 -5.75 16.92
C TYR A 173 -1.90 -6.55 17.02
N GLU A 174 -0.80 -5.93 17.43
CA GLU A 174 0.51 -6.59 17.51
C GLU A 174 0.59 -7.58 18.68
N SER A 175 -0.05 -7.28 19.83
CA SER A 175 -0.08 -8.19 20.99
C SER A 175 -0.94 -9.43 20.76
N SER A 176 -1.94 -9.33 19.88
CA SER A 176 -2.78 -10.46 19.46
C SER A 176 -2.09 -11.40 18.45
N SER A 177 -0.90 -11.03 17.95
CA SER A 177 -0.16 -11.81 16.97
C SER A 177 0.59 -12.99 17.62
N GLN A 178 0.43 -14.20 17.08
CA GLN A 178 1.22 -15.38 17.50
C GLN A 178 2.73 -15.18 17.33
N ASN A 179 3.14 -14.33 16.37
CA ASN A 179 4.53 -13.98 16.10
C ASN A 179 4.77 -12.48 16.37
N ALA A 180 4.35 -12.02 17.56
CA ALA A 180 4.49 -10.63 17.95
C ALA A 180 5.95 -10.15 17.84
N ASP A 181 6.16 -9.05 17.12
CA ASP A 181 7.45 -8.38 17.05
C ASP A 181 7.70 -7.65 18.38
N LYS A 182 8.43 -8.31 19.29
CA LYS A 182 8.73 -7.76 20.62
C LYS A 182 9.46 -6.40 20.54
N ALA A 183 10.31 -6.20 19.54
CA ALA A 183 11.00 -4.93 19.35
C ALA A 183 10.01 -3.84 18.92
N GLY A 184 9.17 -4.14 17.94
CA GLY A 184 8.10 -3.24 17.50
C GLY A 184 7.12 -2.87 18.62
N LEU A 185 6.72 -3.84 19.45
CA LEU A 185 5.87 -3.58 20.63
C LEU A 185 6.55 -2.65 21.64
N ALA A 186 7.85 -2.84 21.88
CA ALA A 186 8.61 -1.98 22.79
C ALA A 186 8.74 -0.54 22.24
N GLU A 187 8.95 -0.39 20.93
CA GLU A 187 8.99 0.92 20.25
C GLU A 187 7.65 1.65 20.33
N LEU A 188 6.53 0.96 20.07
CA LEU A 188 5.18 1.51 20.21
C LEU A 188 4.88 1.90 21.67
N THR A 189 5.23 1.06 22.64
CA THR A 189 5.06 1.35 24.06
C THR A 189 5.88 2.56 24.51
N THR A 190 7.07 2.73 23.95
CA THR A 190 7.91 3.91 24.22
C THR A 190 7.28 5.15 23.61
N LEU A 191 6.85 5.07 22.35
CA LEU A 191 6.22 6.19 21.65
C LEU A 191 4.95 6.70 22.35
N VAL A 192 4.06 5.81 22.81
CA VAL A 192 2.84 6.25 23.50
C VAL A 192 3.17 6.98 24.82
N ARG A 193 4.22 6.57 25.53
CA ARG A 193 4.68 7.27 26.74
C ARG A 193 5.22 8.66 26.41
N GLU A 194 6.02 8.79 25.35
CA GLU A 194 6.51 10.08 24.86
C GLU A 194 5.36 11.03 24.49
N ILE A 195 4.35 10.52 23.76
CA ILE A 195 3.20 11.32 23.35
C ILE A 195 2.39 11.77 24.57
N ASN A 196 2.11 10.86 25.50
CA ASN A 196 1.37 11.20 26.73
C ASN A 196 2.10 12.24 27.58
N ALA A 197 3.43 12.14 27.71
CA ALA A 197 4.23 13.15 28.40
C ALA A 197 4.16 14.52 27.70
N ALA A 198 4.19 14.53 26.36
CA ALA A 198 4.05 15.76 25.57
C ALA A 198 2.65 16.39 25.68
N MET A 199 1.60 15.59 25.87
CA MET A 199 0.25 16.10 26.14
C MET A 199 0.15 16.76 27.51
N GLN A 200 0.77 16.17 28.53
CA GLN A 200 0.74 16.69 29.91
C GLN A 200 1.53 18.00 30.07
N SER A 201 2.56 18.22 29.25
CA SER A 201 3.36 19.45 29.28
C SER A 201 2.73 20.60 28.49
N ARG A 202 1.63 20.37 27.76
CA ARG A 202 0.94 21.39 26.99
C ARG A 202 0.13 22.28 27.96
N PRO A 203 0.41 23.59 28.06
CA PRO A 203 -0.34 24.46 28.95
C PRO A 203 -1.82 24.48 28.52
N SER A 204 -2.72 24.31 29.47
CA SER A 204 -4.16 24.43 29.28
C SER A 204 -4.48 25.84 28.78
N THR A 205 -4.80 25.96 27.49
CA THR A 205 -5.50 27.13 26.94
C THR A 205 -6.94 27.16 27.40
#